data_AF-A0A2M9YT58-F1
#
_entry.id   AF-A0A2M9YT58-F1
#
_cell.length_a   1.000
_cell.length_b   1.000
_cell.length_c   1.000
_cell.angle_alpha   90.00
_cell.angle_beta   90.00
_cell.angle_gamma   90.00
#
_symmetry.space_group_name_H-M   'P 1'
#
loop_
_entity.id
_entity.type
_entity.pdbx_description
1 polymer ?
#
loop_
_entity_poly.entity_id
_entity_poly.type
_entity_poly.pdbx_seq_one_letter_code
_entity_poly.pdbx_strand_id
1 'polypeptide(L)'
;MKIFNSILVFALAFNSCAHEVKERIHVDTGVTVKTLGPHKYELVSIGQASSSSVEENDKFKMQNTSCTAAKTIATRKLEELEPEQKNRQFFLELKNTKYLEEGVYCEITYHYELPIPKKQ
;
A
#
# COMPACT_ATOMS: atom_id res chain seq x y z
N MET A 1 -36.22 -46.72 -18.64
CA MET A 1 -35.56 -45.39 -18.73
C MET A 1 -35.95 -44.53 -17.51
N LYS A 2 -35.27 -44.65 -16.38
CA LYS A 2 -35.46 -43.77 -15.20
C LYS A 2 -34.17 -43.42 -14.45
N ILE A 3 -33.02 -43.91 -14.93
CA ILE A 3 -31.72 -43.82 -14.23
C ILE A 3 -30.89 -42.66 -14.77
N PHE A 4 -31.09 -42.26 -16.04
CA PHE A 4 -30.32 -41.18 -16.67
C PHE A 4 -30.68 -39.77 -16.18
N ASN A 5 -31.83 -39.59 -15.55
CA ASN A 5 -32.31 -38.25 -15.15
C ASN A 5 -31.80 -37.81 -13.78
N SER A 6 -31.28 -38.74 -12.97
CA SER A 6 -30.81 -38.43 -11.60
C SER A 6 -29.33 -38.03 -11.55
N ILE A 7 -28.54 -38.38 -12.58
CA ILE A 7 -27.10 -38.06 -12.66
C ILE A 7 -26.90 -36.61 -13.09
N LEU A 8 -27.80 -36.05 -13.90
CA LEU A 8 -27.70 -34.67 -14.39
C LEU A 8 -27.89 -33.62 -13.28
N VAL A 9 -28.73 -33.92 -12.29
CA VAL A 9 -29.00 -33.01 -11.16
C VAL A 9 -27.83 -32.95 -10.18
N PHE A 10 -27.10 -34.06 -10.02
CA PHE A 10 -25.91 -34.11 -9.16
C PHE A 10 -24.70 -33.40 -9.77
N ALA A 11 -24.59 -33.34 -11.09
CA ALA A 11 -23.48 -32.65 -11.77
C ALA A 11 -23.57 -31.11 -11.66
N LEU A 12 -24.77 -30.55 -11.53
CA LEU A 12 -24.97 -29.09 -11.43
C LEU A 12 -24.66 -28.54 -10.03
N ALA A 13 -24.69 -29.37 -8.99
CA ALA A 13 -24.43 -28.93 -7.62
C ALA A 13 -22.94 -28.65 -7.31
N PHE A 14 -22.00 -29.16 -8.13
CA PHE A 14 -20.56 -28.98 -7.89
C PHE A 14 -19.96 -27.72 -8.53
N ASN A 15 -20.69 -27.00 -9.39
CA ASN A 15 -20.17 -25.79 -10.03
C ASN A 15 -20.32 -24.51 -9.19
N SER A 16 -20.99 -24.57 -8.02
CA SER A 16 -21.24 -23.37 -7.20
C SER A 16 -20.16 -23.06 -6.16
N CYS A 17 -19.12 -23.89 -6.04
CA CYS A 17 -18.07 -23.72 -5.01
C CYS A 17 -16.66 -23.59 -5.61
N ALA A 18 -16.53 -23.16 -6.86
CA ALA A 18 -15.29 -22.56 -7.33
C ALA A 18 -15.20 -21.15 -6.73
N HIS A 19 -14.99 -21.07 -5.41
CA HIS A 19 -14.46 -19.87 -4.80
C HIS A 19 -13.15 -19.59 -5.52
N GLU A 20 -13.09 -18.52 -6.31
CA GLU A 20 -11.84 -17.97 -6.82
C GLU A 20 -10.90 -17.81 -5.62
N VAL A 21 -9.97 -18.75 -5.47
CA VAL A 21 -8.79 -18.53 -4.65
C VAL A 21 -7.98 -17.51 -5.41
N LYS A 22 -8.34 -16.24 -5.25
CA LYS A 22 -7.59 -15.10 -5.77
C LYS A 22 -6.25 -15.16 -5.06
N GLU A 23 -5.23 -15.73 -5.72
CA GLU A 23 -3.86 -15.74 -5.22
C GLU A 23 -3.50 -14.29 -4.88
N ARG A 24 -3.41 -13.97 -3.59
CA ARG A 24 -2.99 -12.65 -3.15
C ARG A 24 -1.52 -12.55 -3.47
N ILE A 25 -1.16 -11.59 -4.32
CA ILE A 25 0.23 -11.31 -4.64
C ILE A 25 0.84 -10.75 -3.35
N HIS A 26 1.88 -11.41 -2.86
CA HIS A 26 2.60 -10.89 -1.70
C HIS A 26 3.32 -9.61 -2.12
N VAL A 27 2.92 -8.47 -1.55
CA VAL A 27 3.59 -7.18 -1.75
C VAL A 27 4.33 -6.84 -0.47
N ASP A 28 5.65 -6.69 -0.57
CA ASP A 28 6.49 -6.31 0.56
C ASP A 28 6.19 -4.86 0.99
N THR A 29 5.76 -4.69 2.24
CA THR A 29 5.61 -3.36 2.85
C THR A 29 6.95 -2.83 3.34
N GLY A 30 7.13 -1.51 3.32
CA GLY A 30 8.37 -0.87 3.76
C GLY A 30 8.64 0.43 3.04
N VAL A 31 9.92 0.83 3.05
CA VAL A 31 10.37 2.03 2.33
C VAL A 31 11.75 1.80 1.73
N THR A 32 11.85 2.10 0.44
CA THR A 32 13.11 2.16 -0.28
C THR A 32 13.54 3.61 -0.36
N VAL A 33 14.82 3.87 -0.08
CA VAL A 33 15.40 5.22 -0.09
C VAL A 33 16.46 5.27 -1.17
N LYS A 34 16.36 6.28 -2.03
CA LYS A 34 17.37 6.63 -3.01
C LYS A 34 17.93 8.00 -2.70
N THR A 35 19.23 8.06 -2.42
CA THR A 35 19.94 9.33 -2.19
C THR A 35 20.18 10.03 -3.52
N LEU A 36 19.66 11.26 -3.65
CA LEU A 36 19.83 12.11 -4.83
C LEU A 36 20.90 13.18 -4.62
N GLY A 37 21.32 13.42 -3.37
CA GLY A 37 22.34 14.38 -2.97
C GLY A 37 22.40 14.54 -1.45
N PRO A 38 23.24 15.45 -0.93
CA PRO A 38 23.25 15.78 0.50
C PRO A 38 21.87 16.25 0.96
N HIS A 39 21.32 15.58 1.98
CA HIS A 39 19.98 15.87 2.52
C HIS A 39 18.86 15.88 1.46
N LYS A 40 19.02 15.09 0.39
CA LYS A 40 18.06 14.98 -0.71
C LYS A 40 17.77 13.52 -1.05
N TYR A 41 16.51 13.12 -0.92
CA TYR A 41 16.10 11.72 -1.05
C TYR A 41 14.84 11.57 -1.89
N GLU A 42 14.77 10.45 -2.60
CA GLU A 42 13.53 9.88 -3.12
C GLU A 42 13.16 8.70 -2.22
N LEU A 43 11.95 8.75 -1.63
CA LEU A 43 11.42 7.70 -0.78
C LEU A 43 10.25 7.04 -1.50
N VAL A 44 10.34 5.74 -1.76
CA VAL A 44 9.23 4.92 -2.27
C VAL A 44 8.77 4.04 -1.13
N SER A 45 7.60 4.35 -0.55
CA SER A 45 7.04 3.60 0.56
C SER A 45 5.79 2.83 0.16
N ILE A 46 5.68 1.60 0.66
CA ILE A 46 4.52 0.74 0.46
C ILE A 46 3.93 0.42 1.83
N GLY A 47 2.65 0.74 1.99
CA GLY A 47 1.85 0.44 3.18
C GLY A 47 0.69 -0.48 2.85
N GLN A 48 0.31 -1.33 3.81
CA GLN A 48 -0.85 -2.21 3.72
C GLN A 48 -2.03 -1.62 4.49
N ALA A 49 -3.23 -1.87 4.00
CA ALA A 49 -4.49 -1.53 4.64
C ALA A 49 -4.63 -2.23 5.99
N SER A 50 -5.43 -1.64 6.90
CA SER A 50 -5.75 -2.31 8.16
C SER A 50 -6.52 -3.59 7.90
N SER A 51 -6.31 -4.62 8.72
CA SER A 51 -7.03 -5.89 8.60
C SER A 51 -8.54 -5.70 8.64
N SER A 52 -9.04 -4.82 9.52
CA SER A 52 -10.46 -4.44 9.59
C SER A 52 -11.01 -3.90 8.27
N SER A 53 -10.26 -3.05 7.56
CA SER A 53 -10.70 -2.49 6.28
C SER A 53 -10.79 -3.57 5.20
N VAL A 54 -9.87 -4.54 5.25
CA VAL A 54 -9.85 -5.69 4.33
C VAL A 54 -10.99 -6.66 4.64
N GLU A 55 -11.23 -6.95 5.92
CA GLU A 55 -12.31 -7.83 6.39
C GLU A 55 -13.69 -7.27 6.04
N GLU A 56 -13.87 -5.96 6.17
CA GLU A 56 -15.10 -5.25 5.80
C GLU A 56 -15.28 -5.12 4.27
N ASN A 57 -14.24 -5.45 3.49
CA ASN A 57 -14.18 -5.24 2.03
C ASN A 57 -14.53 -3.80 1.61
N ASP A 58 -14.17 -2.82 2.45
CA ASP A 58 -14.42 -1.41 2.19
C ASP A 58 -13.22 -0.80 1.48
N LYS A 59 -13.35 -0.64 0.16
CA LYS A 59 -12.30 -0.11 -0.70
C LYS A 59 -11.82 1.28 -0.28
N PHE A 60 -12.72 2.15 0.17
CA PHE A 60 -12.35 3.50 0.58
C PHE A 60 -11.50 3.46 1.85
N LYS A 61 -11.91 2.65 2.84
CA LYS A 61 -11.12 2.45 4.07
C LYS A 61 -9.78 1.78 3.78
N MET A 62 -9.74 0.79 2.89
CA MET A 62 -8.49 0.14 2.48
C MET A 62 -7.50 1.13 1.88
N GLN A 63 -7.94 1.94 0.91
CA GLN A 63 -7.11 2.98 0.29
C GLN A 63 -6.61 4.01 1.31
N ASN A 64 -7.48 4.44 2.22
CA ASN A 64 -7.12 5.43 3.23
C ASN A 64 -6.10 4.89 4.25
N THR A 65 -6.35 3.69 4.79
CA THR A 65 -5.48 3.09 5.80
C THR A 65 -4.14 2.66 5.23
N SER A 66 -4.10 2.10 4.01
CA SER A 66 -2.86 1.72 3.34
C SER A 66 -1.97 2.93 3.02
N CYS A 67 -2.53 4.02 2.49
CA CYS A 67 -1.73 5.22 2.23
C CYS A 67 -1.28 5.93 3.52
N THR A 68 -2.11 5.89 4.57
CA THR A 68 -1.71 6.40 5.89
C THR A 68 -0.50 5.62 6.41
N ALA A 69 -0.53 4.28 6.33
CA ALA A 69 0.60 3.44 6.70
C ALA A 69 1.85 3.75 5.86
N ALA A 70 1.71 3.85 4.54
CA ALA A 70 2.82 4.19 3.62
C ALA A 70 3.46 5.54 3.97
N LYS A 71 2.64 6.55 4.28
CA LYS A 71 3.11 7.88 4.71
C LYS A 71 3.86 7.80 6.04
N THR A 72 3.31 7.11 7.04
CA THR A 72 3.95 6.95 8.35
C THR A 72 5.32 6.27 8.23
N ILE A 73 5.43 5.22 7.41
CA ILE A 73 6.71 4.53 7.16
C ILE A 73 7.73 5.48 6.52
N ALA A 74 7.32 6.25 5.51
CA ALA A 74 8.20 7.23 4.86
C ALA A 74 8.65 8.34 5.84
N THR A 75 7.74 8.89 6.63
CA THR A 75 8.06 9.94 7.61
C THR A 75 9.03 9.43 8.67
N ARG A 76 8.78 8.25 9.25
CA ARG A 76 9.69 7.64 10.23
C ARG A 76 11.07 7.41 9.63
N LYS A 77 11.15 6.94 8.38
CA LYS A 77 12.43 6.73 7.73
C LYS A 77 13.18 8.03 7.50
N LEU A 78 12.49 9.11 7.16
CA LEU A 78 13.10 10.41 7.03
C LEU A 78 13.59 10.97 8.37
N GLU A 79 12.87 10.74 9.47
CA GLU A 79 13.33 11.07 10.83
C GLU A 79 14.64 10.34 11.20
N GLU A 80 14.80 9.09 10.75
CA GLU A 80 16.06 8.33 10.93
C GLU A 80 17.21 8.89 10.08
N LEU A 81 16.92 9.35 8.86
CA LEU A 81 17.92 9.91 7.94
C LEU A 81 18.33 11.33 8.36
N GLU A 82 17.43 12.09 8.96
CA GLU A 82 17.60 13.50 9.33
C GLU A 82 17.37 13.73 10.83
N PRO A 83 18.13 13.06 11.73
CA PRO A 83 17.88 13.07 13.16
C PRO A 83 18.09 14.44 13.82
N GLU A 84 18.78 15.36 13.14
CA GLU A 84 19.00 16.74 13.59
C GLU A 84 17.82 17.67 13.27
N GLN A 85 16.90 17.25 12.41
CA GLN A 85 15.76 18.06 11.94
C GLN A 85 14.51 17.89 12.82
N LYS A 86 14.65 17.65 14.13
CA LYS A 86 13.57 17.25 15.07
C LYS A 86 12.36 18.19 15.18
N ASN A 87 12.41 19.40 14.62
CA ASN A 87 11.36 20.42 14.74
C ASN A 87 10.91 21.02 13.41
N ARG A 88 11.36 20.50 12.27
CA ARG A 88 10.88 21.00 10.96
C ARG A 88 9.81 20.06 10.45
N GLN A 89 8.69 20.62 10.00
CA GLN A 89 7.79 19.88 9.11
C GLN A 89 8.63 19.45 7.92
N PHE A 90 8.93 18.17 7.83
CA PHE A 90 9.58 17.61 6.64
C PHE A 90 8.67 17.92 5.46
N PHE A 91 9.15 18.75 4.55
CA PHE A 91 8.45 19.00 3.30
C PHE A 91 8.71 17.82 2.37
N LEU A 92 7.88 16.78 2.55
CA LEU A 92 7.79 15.65 1.63
C LEU A 92 6.94 16.09 0.44
N GLU A 93 7.57 16.32 -0.69
CA GLU A 93 6.87 16.58 -1.94
C GLU A 93 6.32 15.26 -2.49
N LEU A 94 4.99 15.14 -2.56
CA LEU A 94 4.35 13.97 -3.15
C LEU A 94 4.56 13.97 -4.67
N LYS A 95 5.22 12.94 -5.19
CA LYS A 95 5.44 12.75 -6.63
C LYS A 95 4.45 11.80 -7.26
N ASN A 96 4.11 10.72 -6.57
CA ASN A 96 3.19 9.72 -7.09
C ASN A 96 2.48 8.96 -5.97
N THR A 97 1.25 8.50 -6.26
CA THR A 97 0.50 7.58 -5.42
C THR A 97 -0.09 6.50 -6.32
N LYS A 98 0.15 5.23 -5.99
CA LYS A 98 -0.36 4.07 -6.71
C LYS A 98 -1.05 3.11 -5.76
N TYR A 99 -2.28 2.72 -6.09
CA TYR A 99 -3.00 1.68 -5.37
C TYR A 99 -2.75 0.32 -6.01
N LEU A 100 -2.47 -0.69 -5.19
CA LEU A 100 -2.26 -2.07 -5.60
C LEU A 100 -3.34 -2.95 -4.95
N GLU A 101 -3.65 -4.08 -5.58
CA GLU A 101 -4.66 -5.04 -5.11
C GLU A 101 -5.97 -4.36 -4.67
N GLU A 102 -6.55 -3.57 -5.57
CA GLU A 102 -7.82 -2.86 -5.32
C GLU A 102 -7.81 -1.89 -4.12
N GLY A 103 -6.63 -1.52 -3.61
CA GLY A 103 -6.47 -0.59 -2.49
C GLY A 103 -5.98 -1.24 -1.19
N VAL A 104 -5.74 -2.56 -1.18
CA VAL A 104 -5.11 -3.26 -0.05
C VAL A 104 -3.71 -2.71 0.21
N TYR A 105 -2.99 -2.29 -0.83
CA TYR A 105 -1.72 -1.59 -0.66
C TYR A 105 -1.72 -0.24 -1.35
N CYS A 106 -0.91 0.67 -0.79
CA CYS A 106 -0.65 1.98 -1.36
C CYS A 106 0.87 2.17 -1.43
N GLU A 107 1.36 2.43 -2.64
CA GLU A 107 2.72 2.86 -2.91
C GLU A 107 2.73 4.39 -3.06
N ILE A 108 3.58 5.07 -2.29
CA ILE A 108 3.75 6.52 -2.35
C ILE A 108 5.21 6.82 -2.67
N THR A 109 5.43 7.70 -3.66
CA THR A 109 6.75 8.26 -3.95
C THR A 109 6.81 9.69 -3.44
N TYR A 110 7.74 9.95 -2.52
CA TYR A 110 8.06 11.29 -2.03
C TYR A 110 9.44 11.72 -2.48
N HIS A 111 9.59 13.02 -2.75
CA HIS A 111 10.89 13.69 -2.79
C HIS A 111 11.05 14.55 -1.55
N TYR A 112 12.21 14.46 -0.93
CA TYR A 112 12.64 15.33 0.15
C TYR A 112 13.88 16.10 -0.26
N GLU A 113 13.92 17.38 0.08
CA GLU A 113 15.11 18.22 0.04
C GLU A 113 15.09 19.13 1.26
N LEU A 114 16.17 19.11 2.05
CA LEU A 114 16.30 20.01 3.19
C LEU A 114 16.35 21.47 2.68
N PRO A 115 15.41 22.35 3.09
CA PRO A 115 15.39 23.71 2.59
C PRO A 115 16.64 24.47 3.09
N ILE A 116 17.36 25.06 2.14
CA ILE A 116 18.49 25.94 2.41
C ILE A 116 17.94 27.19 3.11
N PRO A 117 18.45 27.57 4.29
CA PRO A 117 18.04 28.81 4.92
C PRO A 117 18.31 29.97 3.96
N LYS A 118 17.26 30.73 3.62
CA LYS A 118 17.41 31.97 2.85
C LYS A 118 18.35 32.88 3.64
N LYS A 119 19.52 33.21 3.07
CA LYS A 119 20.39 34.24 3.64
C LYS A 119 19.56 35.53 3.76
N GLN A 120 19.42 36.03 4.99
CA GLN A 120 18.96 37.40 5.25
C GLN A 120 20.08 38.37 4.92
#